data_AF-A0A139PPU8-F1
#
_entry.id   AF-A0A139PPU8-F1
#
_cell.length_a   1.000
_cell.length_b   1.000
_cell.length_c   1.000
_cell.angle_alpha   90.00
_cell.angle_beta   90.00
_cell.angle_gamma   90.00
#
_symmetry.space_group_name_H-M   'P 1'
#
loop_
_entity.id
_entity.type
_entity.pdbx_description
1 polymer ?
#
loop_
_entity_poly.entity_id
_entity_poly.type
_entity_poly.pdbx_seq_one_letter_code
_entity_poly.pdbx_strand_id
1 'polypeptide(L)'
;MKPYYFDESKKTFKHCIGVKWLKVDGGWEYQGKKGVRQTINWDRNKERINLYKSILNGTYRKNIEKVVMNKNINDYLDILRKSKNLILRGAPGTGKTHLAIDIANELTDGNKDQIGFVQFHPSYDYTDFVEGLRPASNGDGSIGFKLQNGIFKDFCLKAKINWVNSHKNKDDLEKEKNQ
;
A
#
# COMPACT_ATOMS: atom_id res chain seq x y z
N MET A 1 -20.26 36.12 4.58
CA MET A 1 -19.50 35.86 5.83
C MET A 1 -18.08 35.51 5.43
N LYS A 2 -17.05 36.22 5.93
CA LYS A 2 -15.66 35.90 5.56
C LYS A 2 -15.35 34.47 6.02
N PRO A 3 -15.02 33.53 5.12
CA PRO A 3 -14.80 32.12 5.48
C PRO A 3 -13.54 31.92 6.33
N TYR A 4 -12.67 32.93 6.38
CA TYR A 4 -11.38 32.91 7.06
C TYR A 4 -11.33 34.00 8.13
N TYR A 5 -10.87 33.66 9.33
CA TYR A 5 -10.62 34.60 10.42
C TYR A 5 -9.32 34.27 11.14
N PHE A 6 -8.73 35.27 11.79
CA PHE A 6 -7.52 35.12 12.59
C PHE A 6 -7.91 35.13 14.07
N ASP A 7 -7.51 34.09 14.80
CA ASP A 7 -7.82 33.86 16.20
C ASP A 7 -6.58 34.13 17.05
N GLU A 8 -6.53 35.32 17.65
CA GLU A 8 -5.41 35.76 18.49
C GLU A 8 -5.29 35.01 19.81
N SER A 9 -6.36 34.31 20.25
CA SER A 9 -6.37 33.53 21.48
C SER A 9 -5.55 32.24 21.39
N LYS A 10 -5.28 31.76 20.17
CA LYS A 10 -4.53 30.50 19.95
C LYS A 10 -3.02 30.75 19.96
N LYS A 11 -2.29 29.89 20.68
CA LYS A 11 -0.81 29.90 20.68
C LYS A 11 -0.23 29.47 19.32
N THR A 12 -0.89 28.57 18.59
CA THR A 12 -0.50 28.09 17.25
C THR A 12 -1.71 27.97 16.32
N PHE A 13 -1.49 27.96 15.00
CA PHE A 13 -2.56 27.87 13.98
C PHE A 13 -3.67 28.93 14.14
N LYS A 14 -3.26 30.20 14.21
CA LYS A 14 -4.16 31.35 14.40
C LYS A 14 -5.12 31.57 13.22
N HIS A 15 -4.77 31.10 12.03
CA HIS A 15 -5.65 31.17 10.87
C HIS A 15 -6.73 30.06 10.92
N CYS A 16 -8.00 30.47 11.00
CA CYS A 16 -9.14 29.57 11.18
C CYS A 16 -10.15 29.72 10.03
N ILE A 17 -10.79 28.62 9.67
CA ILE A 17 -11.94 28.60 8.77
C ILE A 17 -13.21 28.47 9.61
N GLY A 18 -14.14 29.39 9.44
CA GLY A 18 -15.45 29.32 10.10
C GLY A 18 -16.29 28.22 9.47
N VAL A 19 -16.42 27.09 10.16
CA VAL A 19 -17.30 26.00 9.73
C VAL A 19 -18.68 26.20 10.36
N LYS A 20 -19.70 26.41 9.53
CA LYS A 20 -21.10 26.39 9.98
C LYS A 20 -21.54 24.94 10.12
N TRP A 21 -21.44 24.41 11.33
CA TRP A 21 -21.96 23.08 11.64
C TRP A 21 -23.49 23.07 11.47
N LEU A 22 -23.99 22.15 10.64
CA LEU A 22 -25.42 22.01 10.38
C LEU A 22 -26.17 21.36 11.55
N LYS A 23 -25.47 20.66 12.44
CA LYS A 23 -26.02 20.00 13.62
C LYS A 23 -24.91 19.85 14.66
N VAL A 24 -25.12 20.35 15.88
CA VAL A 24 -24.12 20.33 16.97
C VAL A 24 -24.51 19.31 18.06
N ASP A 25 -25.76 18.85 18.06
CA ASP A 25 -26.40 18.23 19.23
C ASP A 25 -26.41 16.69 19.18
N GLY A 26 -25.51 16.09 18.40
CA GLY A 26 -25.03 14.73 18.69
C GLY A 26 -25.96 13.53 18.44
N GLY A 27 -27.10 13.67 17.77
CA GLY A 27 -27.93 12.52 17.35
C GLY A 27 -28.01 12.37 15.83
N TRP A 28 -27.26 11.42 15.26
CA TRP A 28 -27.52 10.94 13.90
C TRP A 28 -28.41 9.70 13.99
N GLU A 29 -29.71 9.86 13.73
CA GLU A 29 -30.59 8.71 13.53
C GLU A 29 -30.29 8.07 12.18
N TYR A 30 -29.86 6.80 12.21
CA TYR A 30 -29.61 6.04 11.00
C TYR A 30 -30.93 5.80 10.26
N GLN A 31 -31.12 6.46 9.12
CA GLN A 31 -32.38 6.43 8.38
C GLN A 31 -32.68 5.10 7.66
N GLY A 32 -31.91 4.03 7.88
CA GLY A 32 -32.20 2.68 7.35
C GLY A 32 -32.14 2.51 5.83
N LYS A 33 -31.93 3.58 5.05
CA LYS A 33 -31.93 3.53 3.59
C LYS A 33 -30.64 2.89 3.06
N LYS A 34 -30.69 1.61 2.67
CA LYS A 34 -29.61 0.93 1.92
C LYS A 34 -29.46 1.54 0.52
N GLY A 35 -28.78 2.67 0.42
CA GLY A 35 -28.35 3.27 -0.85
C GLY A 35 -26.91 2.89 -1.19
N VAL A 36 -26.61 2.78 -2.48
CA VAL A 36 -25.28 2.40 -3.04
C VAL A 36 -24.16 3.43 -2.73
N ARG A 37 -24.51 4.56 -2.09
CA ARG A 37 -23.61 5.68 -1.76
C ARG A 37 -23.70 6.10 -0.28
N GLN A 38 -23.65 5.15 0.66
CA GLN A 38 -23.46 5.50 2.07
C GLN A 38 -21.99 5.38 2.46
N THR A 39 -21.47 6.39 3.15
CA THR A 39 -20.12 6.43 3.75
C THR A 39 -20.05 5.67 5.08
N ILE A 40 -21.17 5.09 5.53
CA ILE A 40 -21.27 4.34 6.78
C ILE A 40 -20.88 2.89 6.49
N ASN A 41 -19.78 2.44 7.10
CA ASN A 41 -19.32 1.06 6.99
C ASN A 41 -19.55 0.32 8.31
N TRP A 42 -20.13 -0.88 8.23
CA TRP A 42 -20.34 -1.73 9.40
C TRP A 42 -19.06 -2.48 9.72
N ASP A 43 -18.43 -2.13 10.84
CA ASP A 43 -17.33 -2.91 11.38
C ASP A 43 -17.88 -4.05 12.25
N ARG A 44 -17.51 -5.29 11.92
CA ARG A 44 -17.89 -6.49 12.67
C ARG A 44 -16.70 -7.10 13.42
N ASN A 45 -15.51 -6.54 13.27
CA ASN A 45 -14.33 -7.02 13.95
C ASN A 45 -14.37 -6.57 15.42
N LYS A 46 -14.53 -7.54 16.33
CA LYS A 46 -14.61 -7.29 17.78
C LYS A 46 -13.42 -6.51 18.33
N GLU A 47 -12.23 -6.71 17.78
CA GLU A 47 -11.00 -6.06 18.22
C GLU A 47 -10.94 -4.60 17.78
N ARG A 48 -11.34 -4.31 16.53
CA ARG A 48 -11.52 -2.92 16.07
C ARG A 48 -12.60 -2.19 16.86
N ILE A 49 -13.73 -2.85 17.13
CA ILE A 49 -14.80 -2.30 17.98
C ILE A 49 -14.26 -1.97 19.38
N ASN A 50 -13.48 -2.87 19.99
CA ASN A 50 -12.87 -2.64 21.30
C ASN A 50 -11.83 -1.51 21.27
N LEU A 51 -11.04 -1.40 20.20
CA LEU A 51 -10.13 -0.28 19.98
C LEU A 51 -10.92 1.04 19.93
N TYR A 52 -12.01 1.12 19.16
CA TYR A 52 -12.86 2.31 19.10
C TYR A 52 -13.44 2.68 20.47
N LYS A 53 -13.93 1.69 21.23
CA LYS A 53 -14.38 1.92 22.61
C LYS A 53 -13.26 2.45 23.50
N SER A 54 -12.03 1.96 23.37
CA SER A 54 -10.90 2.44 24.16
C SER A 54 -10.55 3.91 23.86
N ILE A 55 -10.65 4.33 22.59
CA ILE A 55 -10.43 5.71 22.16
C ILE A 55 -11.52 6.62 22.74
N LEU A 56 -12.79 6.22 22.62
CA LEU A 56 -13.93 6.97 23.13
C LEU A 56 -13.90 7.10 24.66
N ASN A 57 -13.45 6.05 25.35
CA ASN A 57 -13.37 6.02 26.82
C ASN A 57 -12.08 6.63 27.37
N GLY A 58 -11.19 7.18 26.53
CA GLY A 58 -9.92 7.77 26.95
C GLY A 58 -8.90 6.78 27.52
N THR A 59 -9.11 5.47 27.34
CA THR A 59 -8.21 4.39 27.82
C THR A 59 -7.27 3.87 26.72
N TYR A 60 -7.24 4.56 25.58
CA TYR A 60 -6.43 4.21 24.43
C TYR A 60 -4.94 4.14 24.76
N ARG A 61 -4.29 3.07 24.29
CA ARG A 61 -2.83 2.88 24.34
C ARG A 61 -2.33 2.54 22.94
N LYS A 62 -1.26 3.21 22.50
CA LYS A 62 -0.61 3.04 21.18
C LYS A 62 -0.27 1.57 20.86
N ASN A 63 0.10 0.79 21.88
CA ASN A 63 0.41 -0.64 21.72
C ASN A 63 -0.82 -1.47 21.30
N ILE A 64 -2.03 -1.11 21.72
CA ILE A 64 -3.27 -1.84 21.39
C ILE A 64 -3.61 -1.64 19.90
N GLU A 65 -3.43 -0.43 19.37
CA GLU A 65 -3.62 -0.16 17.95
C GLU A 65 -2.68 -1.00 17.09
N LYS A 66 -1.40 -1.05 17.45
CA LYS A 66 -0.40 -1.85 16.72
C LYS A 66 -0.78 -3.34 16.70
N VAL A 67 -1.26 -3.89 17.81
CA VAL A 67 -1.72 -5.29 17.89
C VAL A 67 -2.91 -5.56 16.98
N VAL A 68 -3.93 -4.69 16.98
CA VAL A 68 -5.13 -4.85 16.14
C VAL A 68 -4.80 -4.68 14.66
N MET A 69 -3.91 -3.75 14.31
CA MET A 69 -3.46 -3.54 12.93
C MET A 69 -2.64 -4.73 12.43
N ASN A 70 -1.72 -5.26 13.25
CA ASN A 70 -0.91 -6.44 12.91
C ASN A 70 -1.78 -7.67 12.63
N LYS A 71 -2.89 -7.86 13.37
CA LYS A 71 -3.77 -9.01 13.13
C LYS A 71 -4.45 -8.95 11.75
N ASN A 72 -4.82 -7.76 11.27
CA ASN A 72 -5.38 -7.60 9.93
C ASN A 72 -4.35 -7.91 8.83
N ILE A 73 -3.07 -7.59 9.04
CA ILE A 73 -2.01 -7.90 8.06
C ILE A 73 -1.87 -9.42 7.92
N ASN A 74 -1.89 -10.17 9.02
CA ASN A 74 -1.82 -11.63 8.99
C ASN A 74 -2.96 -12.26 8.16
N ASP A 75 -4.18 -11.75 8.29
CA ASP A 75 -5.31 -12.22 7.48
C ASP A 75 -5.04 -12.01 5.96
N TYR A 76 -4.46 -10.87 5.58
CA TYR A 76 -4.07 -10.61 4.19
C TYR A 76 -2.93 -11.50 3.72
N LEU A 77 -1.94 -11.79 4.59
CA LEU A 77 -0.85 -12.71 4.29
C LEU A 77 -1.37 -14.13 4.06
N ASP A 78 -2.35 -14.60 4.84
CA ASP A 78 -2.97 -15.91 4.65
C ASP A 78 -3.72 -16.01 3.32
N ILE A 79 -4.43 -14.95 2.93
CA ILE A 79 -5.08 -14.86 1.62
C ILE A 79 -4.01 -14.92 0.52
N LEU A 80 -2.94 -14.12 0.63
CA LEU A 80 -1.84 -14.09 -0.34
C LEU A 80 -1.13 -15.45 -0.45
N ARG A 81 -0.94 -16.16 0.67
CA ARG A 81 -0.36 -17.51 0.67
C ARG A 81 -1.21 -18.48 -0.16
N LYS A 82 -2.54 -18.33 -0.15
CA LYS A 82 -3.50 -19.14 -0.91
C LYS A 82 -3.67 -18.72 -2.38
N SER A 83 -3.94 -17.44 -2.67
CA SER A 83 -4.28 -16.97 -4.03
C SER A 83 -3.14 -16.30 -4.81
N LYS A 84 -1.98 -16.06 -4.17
CA LYS A 84 -0.78 -15.37 -4.69
C LYS A 84 -0.98 -13.92 -5.16
N ASN A 85 -2.23 -13.49 -5.36
CA ASN A 85 -2.61 -12.16 -5.83
C ASN A 85 -3.70 -11.59 -4.92
N LEU A 86 -3.57 -10.30 -4.58
CA LEU A 86 -4.50 -9.56 -3.74
C LEU A 86 -4.76 -8.18 -4.35
N ILE A 87 -6.03 -7.80 -4.50
CA ILE A 87 -6.43 -6.48 -4.99
C ILE A 87 -7.14 -5.71 -3.88
N LEU A 88 -6.53 -4.64 -3.39
CA LEU A 88 -7.14 -3.73 -2.41
C LEU A 88 -8.02 -2.70 -3.15
N ARG A 89 -9.33 -2.72 -2.90
CA ARG A 89 -10.31 -1.80 -3.51
C ARG A 89 -10.94 -0.87 -2.47
N GLY A 90 -11.34 0.33 -2.89
CA GLY A 90 -11.98 1.31 -2.01
C GLY A 90 -11.78 2.76 -2.47
N ALA A 91 -12.47 3.70 -1.83
CA ALA A 91 -12.43 5.13 -2.16
C ALA A 91 -10.98 5.69 -2.19
N PRO A 92 -10.70 6.75 -2.98
CA PRO A 92 -9.38 7.40 -2.96
C PRO A 92 -9.05 7.93 -1.57
N GLY A 93 -7.77 7.95 -1.20
CA GLY A 93 -7.31 8.45 0.11
C GLY A 93 -7.48 7.48 1.30
N THR A 94 -8.03 6.27 1.11
CA THR A 94 -8.22 5.30 2.21
C THR A 94 -6.99 4.44 2.54
N GLY A 95 -5.77 4.92 2.27
CA GLY A 95 -4.53 4.24 2.66
C GLY A 95 -4.20 2.91 1.96
N LYS A 96 -4.86 2.56 0.85
CA LYS A 96 -4.64 1.29 0.13
C LYS A 96 -3.17 1.06 -0.27
N THR A 97 -2.52 2.10 -0.81
CA THR A 97 -1.11 2.05 -1.19
C THR A 97 -0.22 1.83 0.02
N HIS A 98 -0.53 2.48 1.14
CA HIS A 98 0.21 2.31 2.40
C HIS A 98 0.08 0.88 2.92
N LEU A 99 -1.16 0.36 2.99
CA LEU A 99 -1.43 -1.02 3.40
C LEU A 99 -0.75 -2.06 2.49
N ALA A 100 -0.70 -1.84 1.18
CA ALA A 100 0.00 -2.74 0.26
C ALA A 100 1.51 -2.79 0.54
N ILE A 101 2.12 -1.63 0.84
CA ILE A 101 3.54 -1.55 1.22
C ILE A 101 3.79 -2.24 2.56
N ASP A 102 2.91 -2.04 3.55
CA ASP A 102 3.03 -2.68 4.86
C ASP A 102 2.93 -4.21 4.77
N ILE A 103 1.96 -4.72 3.99
CA ILE A 103 1.83 -6.17 3.72
C ILE A 103 3.09 -6.70 3.02
N ALA A 104 3.62 -5.98 2.04
CA ALA A 104 4.82 -6.39 1.32
C ALA A 104 6.06 -6.42 2.24
N ASN A 105 6.23 -5.41 3.09
CA ASN A 105 7.30 -5.37 4.08
C ASN A 105 7.20 -6.52 5.07
N GLU A 106 6.00 -6.84 5.57
CA GLU A 106 5.80 -7.97 6.48
C GLU A 106 6.07 -9.31 5.78
N LEU A 107 5.71 -9.45 4.49
CA LEU A 107 5.95 -10.67 3.72
C LEU A 107 7.44 -10.93 3.46
N THR A 108 8.26 -9.88 3.34
CA THR A 108 9.69 -9.97 3.01
C THR A 108 10.61 -9.73 4.20
N ASP A 109 10.08 -9.73 5.43
CA ASP A 109 10.82 -9.39 6.66
C ASP A 109 11.56 -8.03 6.55
N GLY A 110 10.96 -7.07 5.84
CA GLY A 110 11.49 -5.74 5.59
C GLY A 110 12.56 -5.66 4.49
N ASN A 111 12.84 -6.76 3.77
CA ASN A 111 13.79 -6.74 2.66
C ASN A 111 13.20 -6.04 1.43
N LYS A 112 13.64 -4.80 1.21
CA LYS A 112 13.17 -3.94 0.10
C LYS A 112 13.60 -4.43 -1.28
N ASP A 113 14.70 -5.18 -1.39
CA ASP A 113 15.18 -5.70 -2.68
C ASP A 113 14.24 -6.77 -3.27
N GLN A 114 13.37 -7.33 -2.42
CA GLN A 114 12.33 -8.29 -2.79
C GLN A 114 10.99 -7.62 -3.10
N ILE A 115 10.92 -6.29 -3.11
CA ILE A 115 9.69 -5.52 -3.34
C ILE A 115 9.83 -4.69 -4.62
N GLY A 116 8.97 -4.96 -5.59
CA GLY A 116 8.81 -4.13 -6.79
C GLY A 116 7.60 -3.19 -6.65
N PHE A 117 7.77 -1.92 -7.00
CA PHE A 117 6.68 -0.94 -7.02
C PHE A 117 6.44 -0.42 -8.44
N VAL A 118 5.20 -0.54 -8.92
CA VAL A 118 4.78 -0.08 -10.25
C VAL A 118 3.45 0.65 -10.13
N GLN A 119 3.31 1.76 -10.84
CA GLN A 119 2.06 2.48 -11.00
C GLN A 119 1.63 2.42 -12.46
N PHE A 120 0.45 1.86 -12.73
CA PHE A 120 -0.09 1.79 -14.08
C PHE A 120 -0.71 3.11 -14.52
N HIS A 121 -0.55 3.43 -15.80
CA HIS A 121 -1.18 4.55 -16.50
C HIS A 121 -1.87 4.03 -17.77
N PRO A 122 -2.87 4.73 -18.35
CA PRO A 122 -3.59 4.23 -19.53
C PRO A 122 -2.71 3.92 -20.75
N SER A 123 -1.58 4.60 -20.90
CA SER A 123 -0.61 4.36 -21.97
C SER A 123 0.42 3.26 -21.65
N TYR A 124 0.35 2.65 -20.45
CA TYR A 124 1.28 1.60 -20.03
C TYR A 124 0.84 0.26 -20.63
N ASP A 125 1.74 -0.41 -21.35
CA ASP A 125 1.39 -1.58 -22.14
C ASP A 125 2.23 -2.82 -21.80
N TYR A 126 2.04 -3.88 -22.59
CA TYR A 126 2.80 -5.12 -22.45
C TYR A 126 4.31 -4.92 -22.68
N THR A 127 4.68 -4.05 -23.61
CA THR A 127 6.08 -3.81 -23.98
C THR A 127 6.87 -3.14 -22.88
N ASP A 128 6.20 -2.37 -22.03
CA ASP A 128 6.77 -1.77 -20.84
C ASP A 128 6.79 -2.73 -19.63
N PHE A 129 5.73 -3.51 -19.45
CA PHE A 129 5.58 -4.36 -18.27
C PHE A 129 6.33 -5.69 -18.38
N VAL A 130 6.24 -6.37 -19.52
CA VAL A 130 6.71 -7.76 -19.68
C VAL A 130 7.97 -7.82 -20.54
N GLU A 131 7.88 -7.42 -21.81
CA GLU A 131 9.02 -7.35 -22.74
C GLU A 131 8.63 -6.68 -24.05
N GLY A 132 9.58 -6.01 -24.71
CA GLY A 132 9.35 -5.33 -25.97
C GLY A 132 10.61 -5.15 -26.81
N LEU A 133 10.43 -4.99 -28.12
CA LEU A 133 11.52 -4.61 -29.02
C LEU A 133 11.86 -3.13 -28.81
N ARG A 134 13.11 -2.85 -28.46
CA ARG A 134 13.60 -1.48 -28.24
C ARG A 134 14.83 -1.23 -29.09
N PRO A 135 15.02 0.00 -29.60
CA PRO A 135 16.18 0.34 -30.41
C PRO A 135 17.47 0.15 -29.59
N ALA A 136 18.50 -0.37 -30.24
CA ALA A 136 19.81 -0.59 -29.68
C ALA A 136 20.89 -0.27 -30.72
N SER A 137 21.97 0.37 -30.26
CA SER A 137 23.14 0.59 -31.10
C SER A 137 23.93 -0.71 -31.24
N ASN A 138 24.26 -1.07 -32.48
CA ASN A 138 25.05 -2.26 -32.79
C ASN A 138 26.57 -1.98 -32.75
N GLY A 139 27.01 -0.79 -32.31
CA GLY A 139 28.43 -0.41 -32.21
C GLY A 139 29.09 0.01 -33.52
N ASP A 140 28.48 -0.31 -34.66
CA ASP A 140 28.88 0.05 -36.04
C ASP A 140 28.19 1.32 -36.58
N GLY A 141 27.43 2.01 -35.72
CA GLY A 141 26.63 3.18 -36.10
C GLY A 141 25.24 2.83 -36.65
N SER A 142 24.89 1.55 -36.80
CA SER A 142 23.53 1.12 -37.15
C SER A 142 22.63 1.00 -35.92
N ILE A 143 21.34 1.31 -36.09
CA ILE A 143 20.30 1.13 -35.07
C ILE A 143 19.55 -0.17 -35.39
N GLY A 144 19.73 -1.18 -34.55
CA GLY A 144 18.93 -2.40 -34.57
C GLY A 144 17.81 -2.35 -33.53
N PHE A 145 16.95 -3.37 -33.53
CA PHE A 145 16.00 -3.62 -32.45
C PHE A 145 16.43 -4.86 -31.68
N LYS A 146 16.45 -4.76 -30.35
CA LYS A 146 16.66 -5.91 -29.48
C LYS A 146 15.46 -6.11 -28.56
N LEU A 147 15.17 -7.36 -28.26
CA LEU A 147 14.20 -7.70 -27.23
C LEU A 147 14.77 -7.26 -25.88
N GLN A 148 14.01 -6.43 -25.16
CA GLN A 148 14.35 -6.00 -23.81
C GLN A 148 13.24 -6.46 -22.86
N ASN A 149 13.64 -6.96 -21.70
CA ASN A 149 12.69 -7.31 -20.65
C ASN A 149 12.05 -6.04 -20.08
N GLY A 150 10.78 -6.16 -19.72
CA GLY A 150 10.06 -5.18 -18.92
C GLY A 150 10.23 -5.43 -17.43
N ILE A 151 9.69 -4.52 -16.62
CA ILE A 151 9.90 -4.49 -15.16
C ILE A 151 9.42 -5.77 -14.46
N PHE A 152 8.32 -6.37 -14.91
CA PHE A 152 7.77 -7.58 -14.31
C PHE A 152 8.64 -8.80 -14.61
N LYS A 153 9.07 -8.96 -15.87
CA LYS A 153 9.91 -10.08 -16.27
C LYS A 153 11.26 -10.04 -15.58
N ASP A 154 11.88 -8.87 -15.52
CA ASP A 154 13.12 -8.68 -14.76
C ASP A 154 12.95 -8.99 -13.27
N PHE A 155 11.81 -8.58 -12.67
CA PHE A 155 11.50 -8.91 -11.29
C PHE A 155 11.36 -10.43 -11.07
N CYS A 156 10.68 -11.14 -11.97
CA CYS A 156 10.58 -12.61 -11.93
C CYS A 156 11.94 -13.29 -12.09
N LEU A 157 12.81 -12.79 -12.96
CA LEU A 157 14.17 -13.32 -13.13
C LEU A 157 15.00 -13.15 -11.86
N LYS A 158 14.94 -11.97 -11.23
CA LYS A 158 15.58 -11.72 -9.93
C LYS A 158 15.05 -12.67 -8.85
N ALA A 159 13.74 -12.86 -8.77
CA ALA A 159 13.13 -13.81 -7.83
C ALA A 159 13.61 -15.25 -8.07
N LYS A 160 13.72 -15.67 -9.33
CA LYS A 160 14.24 -17.00 -9.69
C LYS A 160 15.70 -17.16 -9.29
N ILE A 161 16.56 -16.17 -9.56
CA ILE A 161 17.97 -16.20 -9.18
C ILE A 161 18.09 -16.28 -7.65
N ASN A 162 17.34 -15.47 -6.91
CA ASN A 162 17.31 -15.50 -5.44
C ASN A 162 16.90 -16.88 -4.91
N TRP A 163 15.88 -17.50 -5.52
CA TRP A 163 15.46 -18.85 -5.15
C TRP A 163 16.53 -19.91 -5.44
N VAL A 164 17.20 -19.85 -6.58
CA VAL A 164 18.31 -20.77 -6.88
C VAL A 164 19.45 -20.59 -5.86
N ASN A 165 19.83 -19.34 -5.57
CA ASN A 165 20.90 -19.03 -4.63
C ASN A 165 20.58 -19.47 -3.20
N SER A 166 19.31 -19.45 -2.79
CA SER A 166 18.91 -19.95 -1.46
C SER A 166 19.10 -21.45 -1.29
N HIS A 167 19.26 -22.21 -2.38
CA HIS A 167 19.49 -23.65 -2.37
C HIS A 167 20.97 -24.02 -2.62
N LYS A 168 21.83 -23.04 -2.92
CA LYS A 168 23.28 -23.26 -3.08
C LYS A 168 24.00 -23.26 -1.73
N ASN A 169 25.10 -24.01 -1.63
CA ASN A 169 25.98 -23.95 -0.46
C ASN A 169 26.77 -22.64 -0.44
N LYS A 170 27.21 -22.21 0.77
CA LYS A 170 27.96 -20.95 0.97
C LYS A 170 29.24 -20.88 0.13
N ASP A 171 29.96 -22.00 -0.01
CA ASP A 171 31.23 -22.05 -0.73
C ASP A 171 31.09 -21.83 -2.25
N ASP A 172 29.93 -22.14 -2.82
CA ASP A 172 29.65 -21.95 -4.25
C ASP A 172 29.24 -20.50 -4.55
N LEU A 173 28.59 -19.82 -3.60
CA LEU A 173 28.17 -18.43 -3.73
C LEU A 173 29.35 -17.44 -3.66
N GLU A 174 30.39 -17.77 -2.89
CA GLU A 174 31.59 -16.92 -2.76
C GLU A 174 32.52 -17.01 -3.97
N LYS A 175 32.55 -18.16 -4.67
CA LYS A 175 33.31 -18.32 -5.92
C LYS A 175 32.72 -17.52 -7.08
N GLU A 176 31.39 -17.46 -7.19
CA GLU A 176 30.70 -16.71 -8.25
C GLU A 176 30.73 -15.18 -8.05
N LYS A 177 30.93 -14.68 -6.83
CA LYS A 177 31.09 -13.23 -6.56
C LYS A 177 32.49 -12.68 -6.88
N ASN A 178 33.48 -13.56 -6.99
CA ASN A 178 34.89 -13.21 -7.20
C ASN A 178 35.34 -13.41 -8.65
N GLN A 179 34.40 -13.55 -9.58
CA GLN A 179 34.61 -13.66 -11.04
C GLN A 179 33.90 -12.51 -11.74
#